data_AF-A0A0B2XH29-F1
#
_entry.id   AF-A0A0B2XH29-F1
#
_cell.length_a   1.000
_cell.length_b   1.000
_cell.length_c   1.000
_cell.angle_alpha   90.00
_cell.angle_beta   90.00
_cell.angle_gamma   90.00
#
_symmetry.space_group_name_H-M   'P 1'
#
loop_
_entity.id
_entity.type
_entity.pdbx_description
1 polymer ?
#
loop_
_entity_poly.entity_id
_entity_poly.type
_entity_poly.pdbx_seq_one_letter_code
_entity_poly.pdbx_strand_id
1 'polypeptide(L)'
;MYLQALQGYEKAWGPDYTEILDTVNNLGIIYKAQGKLQEAEKMYLRALRGKEKAWGPDYTETLDTVNNLGVLYSDQGKLQEAEKKYLQALRGYEKAWGPDHTETLATVNNLGVLYSDQGKLKEAEKMYLRALRGYEKAWGPDHTSILDTVNNLGTLYSDQDQGKLQEAEEMFLRALRGYEKVIEPQNITRYRPAINTIWGLGSLLWSQGQLVEARTSYQRAYSDLKGLLGSSHEDVQSLQNTLLDLNRTIEAGSVDRD
;
A
#
# COMPACT_ATOMS: atom_id res chain seq x y z
N MET A 1 -12.81 -23.89 -5.13
CA MET A 1 -12.22 -23.90 -6.48
C MET A 1 -10.70 -24.08 -6.44
N TYR A 2 -9.89 -23.14 -5.93
CA TYR A 2 -8.42 -23.27 -5.93
C TYR A 2 -7.86 -24.53 -5.24
N LEU A 3 -8.37 -24.90 -4.06
CA LEU A 3 -7.95 -26.13 -3.37
C LEU A 3 -8.31 -27.41 -4.13
N GLN A 4 -9.45 -27.41 -4.83
CA GLN A 4 -9.89 -28.56 -5.65
C GLN A 4 -9.05 -28.67 -6.94
N ALA A 5 -8.74 -27.54 -7.57
CA ALA A 5 -7.82 -27.50 -8.71
C ALA A 5 -6.43 -27.98 -8.31
N LEU A 6 -5.90 -27.51 -7.17
CA LEU A 6 -4.61 -27.92 -6.62
C LEU A 6 -4.54 -29.46 -6.42
N GLN A 7 -5.53 -30.05 -5.76
CA GLN A 7 -5.59 -31.51 -5.55
C GLN A 7 -5.66 -32.30 -6.87
N GLY A 8 -6.41 -31.79 -7.86
CA GLY A 8 -6.50 -32.41 -9.17
C GLY A 8 -5.16 -32.41 -9.92
N TYR A 9 -4.47 -31.28 -9.92
CA TYR A 9 -3.17 -31.14 -10.58
C TYR A 9 -2.07 -31.93 -9.88
N GLU A 10 -2.00 -31.91 -8.55
CA GLU A 10 -1.00 -32.68 -7.77
C GLU A 10 -1.10 -34.19 -8.05
N LYS A 11 -2.32 -34.71 -8.19
CA LYS A 11 -2.57 -36.11 -8.50
C LYS A 11 -2.14 -36.49 -9.92
N ALA A 12 -2.25 -35.56 -10.87
CA ALA A 12 -1.98 -35.82 -12.29
C ALA A 12 -0.51 -35.61 -12.67
N TRP A 13 0.15 -34.60 -12.11
CA TRP A 13 1.47 -34.14 -12.57
C TRP A 13 2.54 -34.08 -11.46
N GLY A 14 2.17 -34.42 -10.23
CA GLY A 14 3.04 -34.35 -9.06
C GLY A 14 3.12 -32.93 -8.46
N PRO A 15 3.56 -32.81 -7.19
CA PRO A 15 3.48 -31.55 -6.43
C PRO A 15 4.43 -30.43 -6.88
N ASP A 16 5.38 -30.76 -7.76
CA ASP A 16 6.44 -29.88 -8.28
C ASP A 16 6.14 -29.38 -9.72
N TYR A 17 4.98 -29.71 -10.30
CA TYR A 17 4.60 -29.24 -11.63
C TYR A 17 4.42 -27.71 -11.65
N THR A 18 4.96 -27.03 -12.65
CA THR A 18 5.13 -25.56 -12.66
C THR A 18 3.81 -24.78 -12.53
N GLU A 19 2.75 -25.21 -13.22
CA GLU A 19 1.42 -24.55 -13.14
C GLU A 19 0.76 -24.70 -11.76
N ILE A 20 1.18 -25.70 -10.97
CA ILE A 20 0.73 -25.86 -9.58
C ILE A 20 1.33 -24.75 -8.71
N LEU A 21 2.55 -24.31 -8.99
CA LEU A 21 3.25 -23.34 -8.17
C LEU A 21 2.59 -21.96 -8.22
N ASP A 22 2.06 -21.56 -9.38
CA ASP A 22 1.26 -20.33 -9.50
C ASP A 22 -0.08 -20.45 -8.77
N THR A 23 -0.72 -21.62 -8.86
CA THR A 23 -1.95 -21.91 -8.10
C THR A 23 -1.70 -21.83 -6.59
N VAL A 24 -0.57 -22.37 -6.12
CA VAL A 24 -0.15 -22.31 -4.71
C VAL A 24 0.17 -20.86 -4.30
N ASN A 25 0.89 -20.09 -5.13
CA ASN A 25 1.14 -18.68 -4.88
C ASN A 25 -0.17 -17.88 -4.75
N ASN A 26 -1.12 -18.10 -5.66
CA ASN A 26 -2.42 -17.44 -5.64
C ASN A 26 -3.26 -17.84 -4.42
N LEU A 27 -3.14 -19.08 -3.95
CA LEU A 27 -3.75 -19.49 -2.68
C LEU A 27 -3.14 -18.73 -1.49
N GLY A 28 -1.84 -18.41 -1.55
CA GLY A 28 -1.19 -17.51 -0.60
C GLY A 28 -1.81 -16.11 -0.57
N ILE A 29 -2.07 -15.53 -1.74
CA ILE A 29 -2.75 -14.23 -1.88
C ILE A 29 -4.14 -14.28 -1.25
N ILE A 30 -4.91 -15.34 -1.51
CA ILE A 30 -6.25 -15.52 -0.96
C ILE A 30 -6.22 -15.66 0.56
N TYR A 31 -5.29 -16.45 1.12
CA TYR A 31 -5.15 -16.57 2.57
C TYR A 31 -4.75 -15.25 3.22
N LYS A 32 -3.82 -14.50 2.62
CA LYS A 32 -3.45 -13.16 3.09
C LYS A 32 -4.66 -12.23 3.12
N ALA A 33 -5.46 -12.20 2.06
CA ALA A 33 -6.68 -11.39 1.98
C ALA A 33 -7.74 -11.78 3.03
N GLN A 34 -7.69 -13.01 3.56
CA GLN A 34 -8.54 -13.48 4.67
C GLN A 34 -7.94 -13.24 6.06
N GLY A 35 -6.78 -12.56 6.16
CA GLY A 35 -6.05 -12.38 7.41
C GLY A 35 -5.35 -13.64 7.91
N LYS A 36 -5.31 -14.72 7.12
CA LYS A 36 -4.67 -16.00 7.45
C LYS A 36 -3.19 -15.96 7.08
N LEU A 37 -2.44 -15.12 7.79
CA LEU A 37 -1.06 -14.77 7.42
C LEU A 37 -0.10 -15.98 7.52
N GLN A 38 -0.33 -16.91 8.44
CA GLN A 38 0.50 -18.13 8.58
C GLN A 38 0.27 -19.12 7.43
N GLU A 39 -0.98 -19.29 7.00
CA GLU A 39 -1.33 -20.13 5.87
C GLU A 39 -0.80 -19.53 4.56
N ALA A 40 -0.87 -18.20 4.42
CA ALA A 40 -0.27 -17.49 3.30
C ALA A 40 1.24 -17.74 3.22
N GLU A 41 1.94 -17.63 4.35
CA GLU A 41 3.39 -17.87 4.45
C GLU A 41 3.76 -19.28 3.99
N LYS A 42 3.01 -20.30 4.46
CA LYS A 42 3.22 -21.70 4.05
C LYS A 42 3.07 -21.87 2.54
N MET A 43 2.06 -21.23 1.93
CA MET A 43 1.82 -21.33 0.50
C MET A 43 2.93 -20.65 -0.30
N TYR A 44 3.31 -19.41 0.04
CA TYR A 44 4.37 -18.71 -0.67
C TYR A 44 5.73 -19.41 -0.52
N LEU A 45 6.10 -19.90 0.66
CA LEU A 45 7.35 -20.65 0.84
C LEU A 45 7.36 -21.99 0.08
N ARG A 46 6.19 -22.60 -0.12
CA ARG A 46 6.06 -23.79 -0.97
C ARG A 46 6.24 -23.42 -2.44
N ALA A 47 5.54 -22.40 -2.92
CA ALA A 47 5.66 -21.92 -4.29
C ALA A 47 7.10 -21.51 -4.61
N LEU A 48 7.74 -20.72 -3.74
CA LEU A 48 9.11 -20.24 -3.89
C LEU A 48 10.09 -21.40 -4.09
N ARG A 49 10.07 -22.41 -3.21
CA ARG A 49 10.95 -23.58 -3.31
C ARG A 49 10.78 -24.33 -4.64
N GLY A 50 9.54 -24.50 -5.09
CA GLY A 50 9.27 -25.13 -6.39
C GLY A 50 9.79 -24.30 -7.56
N LYS A 51 9.56 -22.98 -7.54
CA LYS A 51 9.93 -22.07 -8.63
C LYS A 51 11.45 -21.89 -8.72
N GLU A 52 12.13 -21.79 -7.59
CA GLU A 52 13.59 -21.78 -7.53
C GLU A 52 14.20 -23.06 -8.12
N LYS A 53 13.58 -24.21 -7.87
CA LYS A 53 14.02 -25.50 -8.45
C LYS A 53 13.72 -25.61 -9.95
N ALA A 54 12.58 -25.11 -10.40
CA ALA A 54 12.15 -25.24 -11.79
C ALA A 54 12.82 -24.24 -12.74
N TRP A 55 12.95 -22.98 -12.31
CA TRP A 55 13.36 -21.86 -13.17
C TRP A 55 14.56 -21.09 -12.63
N GLY A 56 14.92 -21.29 -11.36
CA GLY A 56 15.98 -20.56 -10.70
C GLY A 56 15.49 -19.35 -9.90
N PRO A 57 16.37 -18.78 -9.04
CA PRO A 57 16.01 -17.72 -8.10
C PRO A 57 15.79 -16.34 -8.75
N ASP A 58 16.38 -16.11 -9.93
CA ASP A 58 16.30 -14.83 -10.65
C ASP A 58 15.19 -14.81 -11.72
N TYR A 59 14.41 -15.89 -11.85
CA TYR A 59 13.29 -15.94 -12.78
C TYR A 59 12.14 -15.06 -12.27
N THR A 60 11.48 -14.33 -13.18
CA THR A 60 10.53 -13.26 -12.84
C THR A 60 9.36 -13.76 -11.99
N GLU A 61 8.82 -14.92 -12.30
CA GLU A 61 7.73 -15.56 -11.58
C GLU A 61 8.17 -16.07 -10.20
N THR A 62 9.47 -16.35 -10.01
CA THR A 62 10.06 -16.62 -8.70
C THR A 62 10.16 -15.34 -7.89
N LEU A 63 10.61 -14.25 -8.51
CA LEU A 63 10.73 -12.92 -7.89
C LEU A 63 9.38 -12.36 -7.46
N ASP A 64 8.29 -12.63 -8.20
CA ASP A 64 6.92 -12.27 -7.81
C ASP A 64 6.56 -12.89 -6.45
N THR A 65 6.87 -14.17 -6.26
CA THR A 65 6.64 -14.86 -4.98
C THR A 65 7.56 -14.31 -3.88
N VAL A 66 8.80 -13.92 -4.20
CA VAL A 66 9.71 -13.26 -3.25
C VAL A 66 9.14 -11.91 -2.81
N ASN A 67 8.65 -11.08 -3.75
CA ASN A 67 8.03 -9.80 -3.46
C ASN A 67 6.76 -9.97 -2.60
N ASN A 68 5.90 -10.95 -2.91
CA ASN A 68 4.72 -11.29 -2.11
C ASN A 68 5.06 -11.72 -0.68
N LEU A 69 6.16 -12.45 -0.48
CA LEU A 69 6.68 -12.75 0.86
C LEU A 69 7.15 -11.48 1.59
N GLY A 70 7.75 -10.53 0.87
CA GLY A 70 8.09 -9.21 1.41
C GLY A 70 6.86 -8.49 1.97
N VAL A 71 5.78 -8.41 1.18
CA VAL A 71 4.51 -7.82 1.62
C VAL A 71 3.96 -8.56 2.84
N LEU A 72 3.92 -9.88 2.79
CA LEU A 72 3.39 -10.68 3.89
C LEU A 72 4.17 -10.47 5.19
N TYR A 73 5.50 -10.41 5.13
CA TYR A 73 6.33 -10.16 6.30
C TYR A 73 6.14 -8.73 6.83
N SER A 74 5.92 -7.75 5.96
CA SER A 74 5.56 -6.39 6.37
C SER A 74 4.25 -6.40 7.17
N ASP A 75 3.20 -7.06 6.66
CA ASP A 75 1.90 -7.18 7.33
C ASP A 75 1.98 -7.93 8.67
N GLN A 76 2.96 -8.80 8.84
CA GLN A 76 3.23 -9.52 10.10
C GLN A 76 4.11 -8.71 11.07
N GLY A 77 4.58 -7.51 10.70
CA GLY A 77 5.54 -6.72 11.48
C GLY A 77 6.98 -7.25 11.46
N LYS A 78 7.27 -8.25 10.62
CA LYS A 78 8.62 -8.83 10.42
C LYS A 78 9.43 -7.98 9.44
N LEU A 79 9.70 -6.73 9.85
CA LEU A 79 10.21 -5.70 8.93
C LEU A 79 11.61 -6.02 8.37
N GLN A 80 12.47 -6.73 9.11
CA GLN A 80 13.80 -7.12 8.63
C GLN A 80 13.74 -8.24 7.59
N GLU A 81 12.84 -9.20 7.76
CA GLU A 81 12.58 -10.27 6.81
C GLU A 81 11.95 -9.73 5.53
N ALA A 82 11.02 -8.77 5.66
CA ALA A 82 10.44 -8.05 4.53
C ALA A 82 11.53 -7.32 3.72
N GLU A 83 12.42 -6.59 4.39
CA GLU A 83 13.53 -5.86 3.75
C GLU A 83 14.42 -6.80 2.92
N LYS A 84 14.80 -7.94 3.50
CA LYS A 84 15.60 -8.96 2.79
C LYS A 84 14.89 -9.48 1.54
N LYS A 85 13.58 -9.71 1.61
CA LYS A 85 12.79 -10.21 0.47
C LYS A 85 12.64 -9.15 -0.61
N TYR A 86 12.30 -7.92 -0.27
CA TYR A 86 12.24 -6.85 -1.26
C TYR A 86 13.59 -6.55 -1.91
N LEU A 87 14.69 -6.54 -1.15
CA LEU A 87 16.02 -6.34 -1.73
C LEU A 87 16.44 -7.49 -2.66
N GLN A 88 16.02 -8.73 -2.35
CA GLN A 88 16.21 -9.87 -3.25
C GLN A 88 15.40 -9.68 -4.55
N ALA A 89 14.11 -9.36 -4.45
CA ALA A 89 13.25 -9.12 -5.60
C ALA A 89 13.75 -7.96 -6.47
N LEU A 90 14.13 -6.84 -5.84
CA LEU A 90 14.65 -5.64 -6.50
C LEU A 90 15.87 -5.96 -7.37
N ARG A 91 16.87 -6.65 -6.81
CA ARG A 91 18.07 -7.03 -7.56
C ARG A 91 17.75 -7.94 -8.75
N GLY A 92 16.81 -8.87 -8.56
CA GLY A 92 16.36 -9.77 -9.61
C GLY A 92 15.65 -9.02 -10.75
N TYR A 93 14.68 -8.16 -10.44
CA TYR A 93 13.96 -7.40 -11.46
C TYR A 93 14.84 -6.35 -12.15
N GLU A 94 15.74 -5.69 -11.43
CA GLU A 94 16.73 -4.79 -12.04
C GLU A 94 17.60 -5.51 -13.07
N LYS A 95 17.98 -6.77 -12.79
CA LYS A 95 18.75 -7.60 -13.72
C LYS A 95 17.91 -8.10 -14.89
N ALA A 96 16.66 -8.51 -14.66
CA ALA A 96 15.79 -9.11 -15.67
C ALA A 96 15.21 -8.06 -16.65
N TRP A 97 14.76 -6.92 -16.13
CA TRP A 97 13.97 -5.94 -16.87
C TRP A 97 14.50 -4.51 -16.79
N GLY A 98 15.46 -4.25 -15.91
CA GLY A 98 16.06 -2.94 -15.72
C GLY A 98 15.44 -2.12 -14.58
N PRO A 99 16.08 -0.98 -14.23
CA PRO A 99 15.75 -0.18 -13.05
C PRO A 99 14.43 0.58 -13.13
N ASP A 100 13.91 0.81 -14.34
CA ASP A 100 12.70 1.59 -14.62
C ASP A 100 11.49 0.70 -15.00
N HIS A 101 11.63 -0.62 -14.94
CA HIS A 101 10.50 -1.52 -15.18
C HIS A 101 9.45 -1.43 -14.08
N THR A 102 8.18 -1.62 -14.40
CA THR A 102 7.03 -1.37 -13.51
C THR A 102 7.09 -2.22 -12.23
N GLU A 103 7.47 -3.48 -12.33
CA GLU A 103 7.66 -4.39 -11.18
C GLU A 103 8.89 -4.02 -10.32
N THR A 104 9.96 -3.53 -10.97
CA THR A 104 11.11 -2.98 -10.25
C THR A 104 10.68 -1.78 -9.41
N LEU A 105 9.93 -0.86 -10.02
CA LEU A 105 9.43 0.35 -9.37
C LEU A 105 8.39 0.04 -8.28
N ALA A 106 7.56 -1.00 -8.47
CA ALA A 106 6.63 -1.46 -7.44
C ALA A 106 7.37 -1.95 -6.21
N THR A 107 8.43 -2.74 -6.41
CA THR A 107 9.31 -3.20 -5.32
C THR A 107 10.01 -2.04 -4.63
N VAL A 108 10.47 -1.02 -5.40
CA VAL A 108 11.05 0.21 -4.84
C VAL A 108 10.03 0.96 -3.99
N ASN A 109 8.79 1.13 -4.46
CA ASN A 109 7.73 1.77 -3.68
C ASN A 109 7.43 1.01 -2.38
N ASN A 110 7.38 -0.33 -2.43
CA ASN A 110 7.19 -1.17 -1.25
C ASN A 110 8.35 -1.04 -0.23
N LEU A 111 9.59 -0.90 -0.69
CA LEU A 111 10.72 -0.55 0.18
C LEU A 111 10.56 0.83 0.81
N GLY A 112 9.96 1.79 0.09
CA GLY A 112 9.60 3.10 0.63
C GLY A 112 8.65 3.00 1.81
N VAL A 113 7.57 2.21 1.64
CA VAL A 113 6.61 1.93 2.73
C VAL A 113 7.31 1.27 3.90
N LEU A 114 8.08 0.21 3.64
CA LEU A 114 8.79 -0.51 4.69
C LEU A 114 9.75 0.39 5.49
N TYR A 115 10.50 1.26 4.81
CA TYR A 115 11.41 2.19 5.47
C TYR A 115 10.65 3.26 6.26
N SER A 116 9.48 3.69 5.79
CA SER A 116 8.59 4.57 6.55
C SER A 116 8.14 3.91 7.85
N ASP A 117 7.68 2.66 7.78
CA ASP A 117 7.26 1.87 8.95
C ASP A 117 8.41 1.63 9.95
N GLN A 118 9.65 1.57 9.46
CA GLN A 118 10.86 1.48 10.29
C GLN A 118 11.33 2.84 10.85
N GLY A 119 10.68 3.96 10.52
CA GLY A 119 11.11 5.32 10.87
C GLY A 119 12.35 5.81 10.11
N LYS A 120 12.79 5.10 9.06
CA LYS A 120 13.91 5.48 8.17
C LYS A 120 13.42 6.45 7.09
N LEU A 121 13.00 7.64 7.51
CA LEU A 121 12.25 8.56 6.65
C LEU A 121 13.05 9.05 5.43
N LYS A 122 14.38 9.21 5.55
CA LYS A 122 15.23 9.64 4.43
C LYS A 122 15.36 8.55 3.36
N GLU A 123 15.48 7.30 3.79
CA GLU A 123 15.52 6.13 2.93
C GLU A 123 14.17 5.92 2.24
N ALA A 124 13.07 6.09 2.97
CA ALA A 124 11.72 6.06 2.42
C ALA A 124 11.52 7.11 1.33
N GLU A 125 11.87 8.37 1.61
CA GLU A 125 11.80 9.49 0.64
C GLU A 125 12.59 9.17 -0.63
N LYS A 126 13.81 8.66 -0.48
CA LYS A 126 14.64 8.25 -1.62
C LYS A 126 13.98 7.16 -2.47
N MET A 127 13.36 6.17 -1.84
CA MET A 127 12.66 5.10 -2.56
C MET A 127 11.42 5.64 -3.29
N TYR A 128 10.57 6.41 -2.62
CA TYR A 128 9.39 6.97 -3.27
C TYR A 128 9.73 7.91 -4.42
N LEU A 129 10.71 8.80 -4.25
CA LEU A 129 11.16 9.68 -5.35
C LEU A 129 11.74 8.90 -6.53
N ARG A 130 12.40 7.77 -6.28
CA ARG A 130 12.86 6.87 -7.35
C ARG A 130 11.67 6.23 -8.07
N ALA A 131 10.72 5.66 -7.33
CA ALA A 131 9.52 5.03 -7.90
C ALA A 131 8.71 6.04 -8.73
N LEU A 132 8.48 7.24 -8.17
CA LEU A 132 7.73 8.31 -8.82
C LEU A 132 8.34 8.70 -10.17
N ARG A 133 9.64 9.00 -10.22
CA ARG A 133 10.33 9.36 -11.47
C ARG A 133 10.28 8.25 -12.51
N GLY A 134 10.43 7.00 -12.07
CA GLY A 134 10.35 5.84 -12.96
C GLY A 134 8.94 5.67 -13.54
N TYR A 135 7.91 5.77 -12.70
CA TYR A 135 6.53 5.65 -13.15
C TYR A 135 6.10 6.80 -14.05
N GLU A 136 6.51 8.04 -13.77
CA GLU A 136 6.27 9.21 -14.64
C GLU A 136 6.95 9.07 -16.02
N LYS A 137 8.06 8.32 -16.10
CA LYS A 137 8.71 8.01 -17.36
C LYS A 137 8.04 6.87 -18.12
N ALA A 138 7.55 5.86 -17.38
CA ALA A 138 6.91 4.68 -17.97
C ALA A 138 5.46 4.97 -18.42
N TRP A 139 4.75 5.83 -17.68
CA TRP A 139 3.31 6.06 -17.82
C TRP A 139 2.96 7.54 -17.82
N GLY A 140 1.72 7.87 -18.21
CA GLY A 140 1.18 9.21 -18.07
C GLY A 140 0.97 9.61 -16.60
N PRO A 141 0.90 10.92 -16.29
CA PRO A 141 0.91 11.45 -14.91
C PRO A 141 -0.26 11.01 -14.03
N ASP A 142 -1.32 10.46 -14.63
CA ASP A 142 -2.54 10.06 -13.93
C ASP A 142 -2.59 8.55 -13.60
N HIS A 143 -1.54 7.78 -13.89
CA HIS A 143 -1.53 6.36 -13.57
C HIS A 143 -1.63 6.13 -12.06
N THR A 144 -2.46 5.18 -11.60
CA THR A 144 -2.76 4.99 -10.17
C THR A 144 -1.52 4.76 -9.32
N SER A 145 -0.51 4.01 -9.79
CA SER A 145 0.74 3.82 -9.03
C SER A 145 1.54 5.12 -8.81
N ILE A 146 1.45 6.10 -9.74
CA ILE A 146 2.04 7.44 -9.54
C ILE A 146 1.31 8.11 -8.38
N LEU A 147 -0.03 8.07 -8.42
CA LEU A 147 -0.88 8.69 -7.41
C LEU A 147 -0.70 8.05 -6.02
N ASP A 148 -0.56 6.72 -5.97
CA ASP A 148 -0.25 5.98 -4.74
C ASP A 148 1.11 6.40 -4.18
N THR A 149 2.13 6.52 -5.03
CA THR A 149 3.47 6.96 -4.63
C THR A 149 3.45 8.43 -4.14
N VAL A 150 2.68 9.29 -4.80
CA VAL A 150 2.49 10.69 -4.40
C VAL A 150 1.76 10.77 -3.06
N ASN A 151 0.71 9.98 -2.84
CA ASN A 151 0.03 9.89 -1.55
C ASN A 151 0.99 9.45 -0.43
N ASN A 152 1.85 8.47 -0.70
CA ASN A 152 2.83 7.99 0.25
C ASN A 152 3.88 9.07 0.59
N LEU A 153 4.30 9.87 -0.39
CA LEU A 153 5.14 11.06 -0.14
C LEU A 153 4.41 12.11 0.71
N GLY A 154 3.12 12.34 0.46
CA GLY A 154 2.30 13.24 1.28
C GLY A 154 2.27 12.81 2.74
N THR A 155 2.04 11.52 2.97
CA THR A 155 2.07 10.92 4.32
C THR A 155 3.44 11.05 4.96
N LEU A 156 4.50 10.72 4.21
CA LEU A 156 5.88 10.83 4.71
C LEU A 156 6.24 12.27 5.11
N TYR A 157 5.81 13.27 4.31
CA TYR A 157 6.07 14.67 4.59
C TYR A 157 5.19 15.24 5.70
N SER A 158 3.97 14.73 5.91
CA SER A 158 3.17 15.09 7.08
C SER A 158 3.76 14.55 8.39
N ASP A 159 4.42 13.39 8.32
CA ASP A 159 5.03 12.73 9.47
C ASP A 159 6.44 13.27 9.80
N GLN A 160 7.11 13.92 8.83
CA GLN A 160 8.36 14.65 9.06
C GLN A 160 8.04 15.98 9.78
N ASP A 161 8.76 16.30 10.86
CA ASP A 161 8.62 17.56 11.61
C ASP A 161 8.42 18.78 10.70
N GLN A 162 7.57 19.73 11.16
CA GLN A 162 6.94 20.94 10.56
C GLN A 162 7.48 21.60 9.27
N GLY A 163 8.67 21.29 8.78
CA GLY A 163 9.31 21.91 7.62
C GLY A 163 8.80 21.45 6.25
N LYS A 164 7.91 20.45 6.14
CA LYS A 164 7.39 19.95 4.84
C LYS A 164 5.86 19.85 4.74
N LEU A 165 5.13 20.57 5.60
CA LEU A 165 3.66 20.49 5.62
C LEU A 165 3.02 21.00 4.32
N GLN A 166 3.63 22.01 3.68
CA GLN A 166 3.14 22.52 2.40
C GLN A 166 3.35 21.49 1.28
N GLU A 167 4.52 20.86 1.22
CA GLU A 167 4.79 19.78 0.27
C GLU A 167 3.86 18.58 0.51
N ALA A 168 3.56 18.24 1.77
CA ALA A 168 2.59 17.20 2.10
C ALA A 168 1.20 17.51 1.52
N GLU A 169 0.73 18.75 1.69
CA GLU A 169 -0.56 19.20 1.17
C GLU A 169 -0.61 19.13 -0.36
N GLU A 170 0.44 19.62 -1.02
CA GLU A 170 0.57 19.57 -2.48
C GLU A 170 0.53 18.14 -3.00
N MET A 171 1.20 17.20 -2.31
CA MET A 171 1.17 15.78 -2.66
C MET A 171 -0.23 15.19 -2.48
N PHE A 172 -0.89 15.39 -1.34
CA PHE A 172 -2.25 14.88 -1.13
C PHE A 172 -3.25 15.44 -2.15
N LEU A 173 -3.20 16.74 -2.43
CA LEU A 173 -4.06 17.37 -3.43
C LEU A 173 -3.77 16.88 -4.85
N ARG A 174 -2.49 16.60 -5.18
CA ARG A 174 -2.12 16.00 -6.46
C ARG A 174 -2.68 14.58 -6.59
N ALA A 175 -2.49 13.73 -5.57
CA ALA A 175 -3.00 12.36 -5.57
C ALA A 175 -4.53 12.35 -5.68
N LEU A 176 -5.24 13.12 -4.85
CA LEU A 176 -6.70 13.16 -4.84
C LEU A 176 -7.28 13.61 -6.20
N ARG A 177 -6.75 14.70 -6.78
CA ARG A 177 -7.20 15.17 -8.10
C ARG A 177 -6.94 14.13 -9.19
N GLY A 178 -5.82 13.43 -9.13
CA GLY A 178 -5.52 12.34 -10.05
C GLY A 178 -6.52 11.19 -9.92
N TYR A 179 -6.82 10.76 -8.69
CA TYR A 179 -7.79 9.69 -8.45
C TYR A 179 -9.18 10.08 -8.94
N GLU A 180 -9.64 11.29 -8.64
CA GLU A 180 -10.94 11.83 -9.09
C GLU A 180 -11.02 11.95 -10.62
N LYS A 181 -9.89 12.09 -11.31
CA LYS A 181 -9.83 12.15 -12.77
C LYS A 181 -9.90 10.77 -13.43
N VAL A 182 -9.24 9.77 -12.87
CA VAL A 182 -9.11 8.43 -13.51
C VAL A 182 -10.11 7.41 -13.04
N ILE A 183 -10.73 7.63 -11.88
CA ILE A 183 -11.74 6.74 -11.32
C ILE A 183 -13.10 7.38 -11.57
N GLU A 184 -14.04 6.57 -12.07
CA GLU A 184 -15.40 7.04 -12.29
C GLU A 184 -16.01 7.62 -10.99
N PRO A 185 -16.77 8.73 -11.06
CA PRO A 185 -17.30 9.40 -9.87
C PRO A 185 -18.10 8.50 -8.91
N GLN A 186 -18.77 7.47 -9.43
CA GLN A 186 -19.49 6.48 -8.62
C GLN A 186 -18.58 5.53 -7.83
N ASN A 187 -17.33 5.36 -8.26
CA ASN A 187 -16.38 4.40 -7.71
C ASN A 187 -15.35 5.06 -6.77
N ILE A 188 -15.14 6.37 -6.87
CA ILE A 188 -14.15 7.09 -6.04
C ILE A 188 -14.45 6.96 -4.54
N THR A 189 -15.73 6.96 -4.17
CA THR A 189 -16.20 6.81 -2.78
C THR A 189 -15.98 5.40 -2.21
N ARG A 190 -15.61 4.44 -3.06
CA ARG A 190 -15.24 3.06 -2.67
C ARG A 190 -13.76 2.77 -2.90
N TYR A 191 -13.02 3.74 -3.40
CA TYR A 191 -11.62 3.56 -3.73
C TYR A 191 -10.75 3.91 -2.52
N ARG A 192 -10.26 2.86 -1.84
CA ARG A 192 -9.57 3.00 -0.55
C ARG A 192 -8.37 3.98 -0.57
N PRO A 193 -7.51 4.02 -1.61
CA PRO A 193 -6.42 5.00 -1.65
C PRO A 193 -6.90 6.45 -1.62
N ALA A 194 -7.96 6.81 -2.36
CA ALA A 194 -8.52 8.16 -2.31
C ALA A 194 -9.11 8.50 -0.93
N ILE A 195 -9.78 7.54 -0.28
CA ILE A 195 -10.29 7.72 1.08
C ILE A 195 -9.15 7.96 2.07
N ASN A 196 -8.06 7.19 1.96
CA ASN A 196 -6.87 7.37 2.79
C ASN A 196 -6.21 8.73 2.52
N THR A 197 -6.16 9.21 1.27
CA THR A 197 -5.64 10.55 0.94
C THR A 197 -6.46 11.65 1.59
N ILE A 198 -7.79 11.55 1.55
CA ILE A 198 -8.69 12.53 2.19
C ILE A 198 -8.49 12.50 3.71
N TRP A 199 -8.34 11.32 4.31
CA TRP A 199 -8.01 11.20 5.72
C TRP A 199 -6.66 11.87 6.04
N GLY A 200 -5.59 11.54 5.32
CA GLY A 200 -4.27 12.15 5.49
C GLY A 200 -4.29 13.67 5.38
N LEU A 201 -5.00 14.20 4.38
CA LEU A 201 -5.23 15.63 4.23
C LEU A 201 -5.97 16.23 5.44
N GLY A 202 -7.00 15.57 5.96
CA GLY A 202 -7.69 16.02 7.18
C GLY A 202 -6.77 16.11 8.39
N SER A 203 -5.85 15.15 8.56
CA SER A 203 -4.86 15.15 9.64
C SER A 203 -3.84 16.27 9.48
N LEU A 204 -3.38 16.51 8.26
CA LEU A 204 -2.50 17.62 7.94
C LEU A 204 -3.17 18.97 8.26
N LEU A 205 -4.39 19.19 7.77
CA LEU A 205 -5.16 20.42 8.01
C LEU A 205 -5.44 20.65 9.50
N TRP A 206 -5.71 19.58 10.27
CA TRP A 206 -5.87 19.69 11.71
C TRP A 206 -4.56 20.16 12.37
N SER A 207 -3.42 19.57 11.99
CA SER A 207 -2.12 19.97 12.53
C SER A 207 -1.77 21.45 12.24
N GLN A 208 -2.28 22.00 11.13
CA GLN A 208 -2.13 23.40 10.74
C GLN A 208 -3.15 24.35 11.40
N GLY A 209 -4.09 23.83 12.20
CA GLY A 209 -5.15 24.60 12.85
C GLY A 209 -6.33 24.97 11.93
N GLN A 210 -6.39 24.42 10.72
CA GLN A 210 -7.50 24.62 9.77
C GLN A 210 -8.65 23.67 10.11
N LEU A 211 -9.29 23.92 11.25
CA LEU A 211 -10.22 22.96 11.87
C LEU A 211 -11.48 22.69 11.03
N VAL A 212 -11.96 23.69 10.27
CA VAL A 212 -13.18 23.56 9.46
C VAL A 212 -12.93 22.69 8.23
N GLU A 213 -11.80 22.91 7.57
CA GLU A 213 -11.33 22.15 6.42
C GLU A 213 -10.98 20.71 6.84
N ALA A 214 -10.29 20.55 7.97
CA ALA A 214 -10.00 19.24 8.57
C ALA A 214 -11.28 18.44 8.83
N ARG A 215 -12.30 19.09 9.43
CA ARG A 215 -13.61 18.47 9.70
C ARG A 215 -14.28 18.01 8.42
N THR A 216 -14.24 18.84 7.38
CA THR A 216 -14.82 18.53 6.06
C THR A 216 -14.16 17.30 5.45
N SER A 217 -12.83 17.26 5.45
CA SER A 217 -12.05 16.11 4.97
C SER A 217 -12.38 14.83 5.75
N TYR A 218 -12.34 14.89 7.08
CA TYR A 218 -12.67 13.72 7.90
C TYR A 218 -14.11 13.24 7.75
N GLN A 219 -15.09 14.15 7.61
CA GLN A 219 -16.49 13.76 7.39
C GLN A 219 -16.66 13.02 6.06
N ARG A 220 -16.01 13.51 4.99
CA ARG A 220 -16.00 12.84 3.69
C ARG A 220 -15.35 11.46 3.79
N ALA A 221 -14.13 11.39 4.33
CA ALA A 221 -13.42 10.13 4.51
C ALA A 221 -14.21 9.13 5.37
N TYR A 222 -14.83 9.57 6.46
CA TYR A 222 -15.64 8.72 7.34
C TYR A 222 -16.87 8.16 6.63
N SER A 223 -17.60 9.00 5.90
CA SER A 223 -18.78 8.57 5.14
C SER A 223 -18.41 7.49 4.11
N ASP A 224 -17.37 7.75 3.32
CA ASP A 224 -16.91 6.85 2.26
C ASP A 224 -16.37 5.53 2.85
N LEU A 225 -15.55 5.61 3.91
CA LEU A 225 -14.98 4.45 4.58
C LEU A 225 -16.04 3.56 5.24
N LYS A 226 -17.02 4.18 5.90
CA LYS A 226 -18.16 3.49 6.50
C LYS A 226 -18.99 2.79 5.43
N GLY A 227 -19.21 3.42 4.28
CA GLY A 227 -19.91 2.82 3.14
C GLY A 227 -19.16 1.62 2.55
N LEU A 228 -17.82 1.66 2.57
CA LEU A 228 -16.96 0.61 2.04
C LEU A 228 -16.82 -0.61 2.97
N LEU A 229 -16.61 -0.39 4.27
CA LEU A 229 -16.20 -1.44 5.23
C LEU A 229 -17.24 -1.75 6.32
N GLY A 230 -18.25 -0.90 6.46
CA GLY A 230 -19.23 -0.99 7.54
C GLY A 230 -18.77 -0.36 8.85
N SER A 231 -19.74 -0.03 9.70
CA SER A 231 -19.51 0.75 10.94
C SER A 231 -18.63 0.07 11.99
N SER A 232 -18.50 -1.25 11.94
CA SER A 232 -17.75 -2.03 12.94
C SER A 232 -16.27 -2.19 12.59
N HIS A 233 -15.83 -1.71 11.41
CA HIS A 233 -14.42 -1.82 11.02
C HIS A 233 -13.56 -0.88 11.86
N GLU A 234 -12.36 -1.35 12.25
CA GLU A 234 -11.43 -0.63 13.13
C GLU A 234 -11.11 0.78 12.60
N ASP A 235 -10.70 0.90 11.34
CA ASP A 235 -10.44 2.22 10.73
C ASP A 235 -11.63 3.18 10.78
N VAL A 236 -12.87 2.66 10.65
CA VAL A 236 -14.09 3.48 10.70
C VAL A 236 -14.30 4.00 12.12
N GLN A 237 -14.05 3.17 13.13
CA GLN A 237 -14.12 3.57 14.54
C GLN A 237 -13.00 4.56 14.89
N SER A 238 -11.78 4.34 14.39
CA SER A 238 -10.66 5.25 14.57
C SER A 238 -10.99 6.64 14.04
N LEU A 239 -11.44 6.73 12.80
CA LEU A 239 -11.78 8.01 12.17
C LEU A 239 -13.01 8.66 12.83
N GLN A 240 -13.96 7.87 13.33
CA GLN A 240 -15.06 8.40 14.14
C GLN A 240 -14.56 9.08 15.42
N ASN A 241 -13.60 8.46 16.13
CA ASN A 241 -13.01 9.05 17.33
C ASN A 241 -12.24 10.33 17.00
N THR A 242 -11.43 10.32 15.94
CA THR A 242 -10.74 11.52 15.42
C THR A 242 -11.71 12.67 15.15
N LEU A 243 -12.86 12.39 14.52
CA LEU A 243 -13.92 13.38 14.28
C LEU A 243 -14.53 13.93 15.58
N LEU A 244 -14.74 13.08 16.58
CA LEU A 244 -15.28 13.50 17.88
C LEU A 244 -14.31 14.45 18.60
N ASP A 245 -13.03 14.13 18.60
CA ASP A 245 -11.99 14.95 19.23
C ASP A 245 -11.81 16.29 18.52
N LEU A 246 -11.87 16.30 17.18
CA LEU A 246 -11.86 17.55 16.42
C LEU A 246 -13.07 18.43 16.75
N ASN A 247 -14.29 17.85 16.83
CA ASN A 247 -15.49 18.63 17.17
C ASN A 247 -15.39 19.25 18.56
N ARG A 248 -14.88 18.51 19.56
CA ARG A 248 -14.62 19.06 20.90
C ARG A 248 -13.63 20.22 20.87
N THR A 249 -12.59 20.11 20.04
CA THR A 249 -11.59 21.18 19.88
C THR A 249 -12.21 22.45 19.31
N ILE A 250 -13.08 22.31 18.30
CA ILE A 250 -13.80 23.43 17.69
C ILE A 250 -14.74 24.09 18.71
N GLU A 251 -15.49 23.28 19.47
CA GLU A 251 -16.42 23.77 20.51
C GLU A 251 -15.68 24.53 21.61
N ALA A 252 -14.59 23.99 22.15
CA ALA A 252 -13.77 24.65 23.16
C ALA A 252 -13.23 26.01 22.67
N GLY A 253 -12.72 26.07 21.43
CA GLY A 253 -12.19 27.30 20.84
C GLY A 253 -13.25 28.35 20.48
N SER A 254 -14.54 28.01 20.53
CA SER A 254 -15.65 28.94 20.34
C SER A 254 -16.12 29.58 21.64
N VAL A 255 -16.04 28.86 22.77
CA VAL A 255 -16.43 29.34 24.10
C VAL A 255 -15.45 30.41 24.63
N ASP A 256 -14.18 30.36 24.24
CA ASP A 256 -13.15 31.33 24.66
C ASP A 256 -13.21 32.66 23.88
N ARG A 257 -14.13 32.84 22.92
CA ARG A 257 -14.25 34.05 22.08
C ARG A 257 -15.50 34.91 22.35
N ASP A 258 -16.34 34.48 23.29
CA ASP A 258 -17.55 35.19 23.76
C ASP A 258 -17.32 35.88 25.11
#